data_AF-A0A938CKH3-F1
#
_entry.id   AF-A0A938CKH3-F1
#
_cell.length_a   1.000
_cell.length_b   1.000
_cell.length_c   1.000
_cell.angle_alpha   90.00
_cell.angle_beta   90.00
_cell.angle_gamma   90.00
#
_symmetry.space_group_name_H-M   'P 1'
#
loop_
_entity.id
_entity.type
_entity.pdbx_description
1 polymer ?
#
loop_
_entity_poly.entity_id
_entity_poly.type
_entity_poly.pdbx_seq_one_letter_code
_entity_poly.pdbx_strand_id
1 'polypeptide(L)'
;MFAADFGLVQVIRLVFWLYFLLILARCVLSWFRTPSYTSRWLPLWNLVYGATEPALAPIRRGLSRFTAGVPIDLSPFVLILLLSIAEQIIIRLIVGMR
;
A
#
# COMPACT_ATOMS: atom_id res chain seq x y z
N MET A 1 24.44 19.31 -9.02
CA MET A 1 24.19 18.94 -7.61
C MET A 1 22.71 19.07 -7.20
N PHE A 2 21.88 19.90 -7.84
CA PHE A 2 20.42 19.98 -7.55
C PHE A 2 19.58 18.94 -8.30
N ALA A 3 19.95 18.59 -9.53
CA ALA A 3 19.13 17.71 -10.40
C ALA A 3 18.98 16.26 -9.91
N ALA A 4 19.98 15.73 -9.18
CA ALA A 4 19.96 14.34 -8.72
C ALA A 4 18.91 14.12 -7.62
N ASP A 5 18.74 15.07 -6.71
CA ASP A 5 17.76 14.96 -5.62
C ASP A 5 16.33 15.09 -6.15
N PHE A 6 16.12 15.96 -7.14
CA PHE A 6 14.83 16.06 -7.83
C PHE A 6 14.47 14.74 -8.52
N GLY A 7 15.44 14.09 -9.18
CA GLY A 7 15.24 12.77 -9.76
C GLY A 7 14.88 11.71 -8.72
N LEU A 8 15.63 11.62 -7.63
CA LEU A 8 15.38 10.66 -6.55
C LEU A 8 14.01 10.87 -5.87
N VAL A 9 13.66 12.12 -5.58
CA VAL A 9 12.35 12.47 -4.99
C VAL A 9 11.21 12.08 -5.93
N GLN A 10 11.35 12.27 -7.25
CA GLN A 10 10.33 11.84 -8.21
C GLN A 10 10.17 10.31 -8.24
N VAL A 11 11.27 9.57 -8.23
CA VAL A 11 11.23 8.09 -8.18
C VAL A 11 10.53 7.61 -6.91
N ILE A 12 10.84 8.22 -5.76
CA ILE A 12 10.19 7.88 -4.48
C ILE A 12 8.69 8.15 -4.57
N ARG A 13 8.28 9.35 -5.00
CA ARG A 13 6.86 9.71 -5.20
C ARG A 13 6.16 8.71 -6.11
N LEU A 14 6.80 8.32 -7.22
CA LEU A 14 6.26 7.34 -8.15
C LEU A 14 6.05 5.97 -7.49
N VAL A 15 7.04 5.48 -6.74
CA VAL A 15 6.94 4.18 -6.04
C VAL A 15 5.80 4.20 -5.01
N PHE A 16 5.71 5.25 -4.19
CA PHE A 16 4.64 5.40 -3.21
C PHE A 16 3.26 5.48 -3.89
N TRP A 17 3.16 6.22 -5.00
CA TRP A 17 1.93 6.32 -5.78
C TRP A 17 1.51 5.00 -6.43
N LEU A 18 2.46 4.24 -7.01
CA LEU A 18 2.19 2.91 -7.56
C LEU A 18 1.73 1.93 -6.48
N TYR A 19 2.32 1.99 -5.28
CA TYR A 19 1.90 1.15 -4.18
C TYR A 19 0.52 1.55 -3.63
N PHE A 20 0.21 2.85 -3.59
CA PHE A 20 -1.15 3.34 -3.31
C PHE A 20 -2.17 2.77 -4.31
N LEU A 21 -1.84 2.74 -5.61
CA LEU A 21 -2.71 2.12 -6.61
C LEU A 21 -2.93 0.62 -6.37
N LEU A 22 -1.92 -0.12 -5.91
CA LEU A 22 -2.10 -1.53 -5.54
C LEU A 22 -3.07 -1.69 -4.36
N ILE A 23 -2.99 -0.81 -3.36
CA ILE A 23 -3.93 -0.83 -2.23
C ILE A 23 -5.34 -0.48 -2.69
N LEU A 24 -5.48 0.54 -3.54
CA LEU A 24 -6.77 0.92 -4.13
C LEU A 24 -7.35 -0.24 -4.95
N ALA A 25 -6.53 -0.89 -5.78
CA ALA A 25 -6.92 -2.07 -6.55
C ALA A 25 -7.38 -3.19 -5.60
N ARG A 26 -6.69 -3.42 -4.48
CA ARG A 26 -7.12 -4.39 -3.48
C ARG A 26 -8.49 -4.06 -2.89
N CYS A 27 -8.75 -2.80 -2.55
CA CYS A 27 -10.04 -2.34 -2.05
C CYS A 27 -11.16 -2.54 -3.08
N VAL A 28 -10.89 -2.28 -4.36
CA VAL A 28 -11.83 -2.54 -5.45
C VAL A 28 -12.06 -4.05 -5.60
N LEU A 29 -10.98 -4.84 -5.61
CA LEU A 29 -11.04 -6.30 -5.74
C LEU A 29 -11.79 -6.96 -4.59
N SER A 30 -11.76 -6.42 -3.37
CA SER A 30 -12.46 -7.01 -2.22
C SER A 30 -13.99 -6.97 -2.35
N TRP A 31 -14.54 -6.13 -3.22
CA TRP A 31 -15.97 -6.12 -3.56
C TRP A 31 -16.35 -7.20 -4.56
N PHE A 32 -15.38 -7.80 -5.24
CA PHE A 32 -15.60 -8.90 -6.15
C PHE A 32 -15.39 -10.24 -5.45
N ARG A 33 -16.03 -11.28 -5.99
CA ARG A 33 -15.79 -12.65 -5.53
C ARG A 33 -14.37 -13.08 -5.92
N THR A 34 -13.71 -13.80 -5.01
CA THR A 34 -12.41 -14.41 -5.29
C THR A 34 -12.47 -15.27 -6.56
N PRO A 35 -11.56 -15.08 -7.52
CA PRO A 35 -11.54 -15.84 -8.76
C PRO A 35 -11.23 -17.32 -8.50
N SER A 36 -11.87 -18.20 -9.29
CA SER A 36 -11.57 -19.64 -9.30
C SER A 36 -10.19 -19.94 -9.90
N TYR A 37 -9.66 -21.13 -9.64
CA TYR A 37 -8.33 -21.57 -10.11
C TYR A 37 -8.16 -21.47 -11.63
N THR A 38 -9.21 -21.75 -12.40
CA THR A 38 -9.20 -21.71 -13.88
C THR A 38 -9.39 -20.28 -14.45
N SER A 39 -9.64 -19.28 -13.61
CA SER A 39 -9.94 -17.91 -14.06
C SER A 39 -8.69 -17.19 -14.55
N ARG A 40 -8.80 -16.52 -15.71
CA ARG A 40 -7.70 -15.70 -16.28
C ARG A 40 -7.25 -14.55 -15.36
N TRP A 41 -8.10 -14.16 -14.40
CA TRP A 41 -7.86 -13.01 -13.52
C TRP A 41 -7.09 -13.38 -12.25
N LEU A 42 -6.91 -14.68 -11.97
CA LEU A 42 -6.21 -15.18 -10.79
C LEU A 42 -4.77 -14.63 -10.65
N PRO A 43 -3.96 -14.49 -11.72
CA PRO A 43 -2.60 -13.93 -11.59
C PRO A 43 -2.60 -12.47 -11.12
N LEU A 44 -3.52 -11.65 -11.63
CA LEU A 44 -3.64 -10.25 -11.22
C LEU A 44 -4.12 -10.13 -9.77
N TRP A 45 -5.08 -10.98 -9.38
CA TRP A 45 -5.53 -11.07 -7.99
C TRP A 45 -4.37 -11.44 -7.07
N ASN A 46 -3.60 -12.47 -7.40
CA ASN A 46 -2.45 -12.92 -6.62
C ASN A 46 -1.33 -11.88 -6.57
N LEU A 47 -1.12 -11.12 -7.64
CA LEU A 47 -0.15 -10.02 -7.65
C LEU A 47 -0.58 -8.92 -6.68
N VAL A 48 -1.83 -8.46 -6.76
CA VAL A 48 -2.32 -7.38 -5.89
C VAL A 48 -2.31 -7.82 -4.43
N TYR A 49 -2.89 -8.99 -4.12
CA TYR A 49 -2.94 -9.50 -2.76
C TYR A 49 -1.54 -9.85 -2.25
N GLY A 50 -0.71 -10.52 -3.05
CA GLY A 50 0.66 -10.90 -2.69
C GLY A 50 1.58 -9.70 -2.43
N ALA A 51 1.46 -8.62 -3.21
CA ALA A 51 2.27 -7.42 -3.02
C ALA A 51 1.83 -6.57 -1.82
N THR A 52 0.55 -6.61 -1.47
CA THR A 52 -0.01 -5.78 -0.38
C THR A 52 -0.11 -6.52 0.95
N GLU A 53 -0.19 -7.85 0.95
CA GLU A 53 -0.37 -8.67 2.16
C GLU A 53 0.75 -8.51 3.20
N PRO A 54 2.05 -8.47 2.83
CA PRO A 54 3.13 -8.32 3.82
C PRO A 54 3.00 -7.03 4.66
N ALA A 55 2.49 -5.95 4.06
CA ALA A 55 2.25 -4.68 4.76
C ALA A 55 0.91 -4.66 5.49
N LEU A 56 -0.16 -5.22 4.90
CA LEU A 56 -1.50 -5.22 5.48
C LEU A 56 -1.66 -6.21 6.64
N ALA A 57 -1.04 -7.38 6.58
CA ALA A 57 -1.16 -8.42 7.59
C ALA A 57 -0.75 -7.97 9.01
N PRO A 58 0.41 -7.31 9.23
CA PRO A 58 0.75 -6.81 10.56
C PRO A 58 -0.22 -5.73 11.04
N ILE A 59 -0.65 -4.83 10.16
CA ILE A 59 -1.62 -3.77 10.48
C ILE A 59 -2.95 -4.39 10.92
N ARG A 60 -3.45 -5.36 10.17
CA ARG A 60 -4.69 -6.09 10.47
C ARG A 60 -4.64 -6.82 11.79
N ARG A 61 -3.51 -7.50 12.10
CA ARG A 61 -3.31 -8.17 13.40
C ARG A 61 -3.25 -7.19 14.56
N GLY A 62 -2.71 -5.98 14.33
CA GLY A 62 -2.73 -4.91 15.32
C GLY A 62 -4.15 -4.39 15.56
N LEU A 63 -4.88 -4.08 14.48
CA LEU A 63 -6.24 -3.56 14.52
C LEU A 63 -7.24 -4.54 15.10
N SER A 64 -7.12 -5.84 14.79
CA SER A 64 -8.09 -6.86 15.26
C SER A 64 -8.19 -6.95 16.78
N ARG A 65 -7.16 -6.48 17.51
CA ARG A 65 -7.18 -6.37 18.98
C ARG A 65 -8.10 -5.26 19.48
N PHE A 66 -8.33 -4.22 18.67
CA PHE A 66 -9.11 -3.03 19.01
C PHE A 66 -10.48 -3.00 18.33
N THR A 67 -10.62 -3.64 17.16
CA THR A 67 -11.83 -3.62 16.34
C THR A 67 -12.63 -4.93 16.43
N ALA A 68 -12.56 -5.63 17.56
CA ALA A 68 -13.25 -6.89 17.77
C ALA A 68 -14.76 -6.75 17.46
N GLY A 69 -15.23 -7.43 16.42
CA GLY A 69 -16.63 -7.39 15.97
C GLY A 69 -16.92 -6.48 14.77
N VAL A 70 -15.94 -5.72 14.26
CA VAL A 70 -16.12 -4.95 13.01
C VAL A 70 -15.74 -5.84 11.82
N PRO A 71 -16.68 -6.19 10.92
CA PRO A 71 -16.40 -7.04 9.76
C PRO A 71 -15.67 -6.32 8.62
N ILE A 72 -15.41 -5.01 8.77
CA ILE A 72 -14.79 -4.16 7.76
C ILE A 72 -13.28 -4.14 7.97
N ASP A 73 -12.52 -4.47 6.91
CA ASP A 73 -11.07 -4.35 6.92
C ASP A 73 -10.64 -2.88 6.79
N LEU A 74 -10.32 -2.24 7.92
CA LEU A 74 -9.81 -0.87 7.98
C LEU A 74 -8.29 -0.78 7.72
N SER A 75 -7.61 -1.93 7.58
CA SER A 75 -6.16 -1.99 7.38
C SER A 75 -5.67 -1.22 6.15
N PRO A 76 -6.38 -1.21 5.00
CA PRO A 76 -5.99 -0.40 3.84
C PRO A 76 -5.91 1.10 4.15
N PHE A 77 -6.85 1.64 4.91
CA PHE A 77 -6.84 3.06 5.29
C PHE A 77 -5.64 3.39 6.19
N VAL A 78 -5.38 2.54 7.18
CA VAL A 78 -4.23 2.70 8.06
C VAL A 78 -2.92 2.59 7.27
N LEU A 79 -2.83 1.66 6.32
CA LEU A 79 -1.65 1.54 5.47
C LEU A 79 -1.43 2.78 4.59
N ILE A 80 -2.48 3.34 3.99
CA ILE A 80 -2.39 4.58 3.21
C ILE A 80 -1.85 5.73 4.09
N LEU A 81 -2.37 5.88 5.31
CA LEU A 81 -1.89 6.89 6.25
C LEU A 81 -0.41 6.72 6.58
N LEU A 82 0.01 5.49 6.90
CA LEU A 82 1.41 5.16 7.21
C LEU A 82 2.33 5.43 6.01
N LEU A 83 1.89 5.11 4.80
CA LEU A 83 2.64 5.39 3.58
C LEU A 83 2.79 6.88 3.32
N SER A 84 1.73 7.68 3.50
CA SER A 84 1.80 9.13 3.35
C SER A 84 2.78 9.77 4.34
N ILE A 85 2.81 9.28 5.59
CA ILE A 85 3.76 9.74 6.60
C ILE A 85 5.19 9.31 6.22
N ALA A 86 5.37 8.04 5.83
CA ALA A 86 6.67 7.51 5.45
C ALA A 86 7.26 8.25 4.24
N GLU A 87 6.46 8.51 3.20
CA GLU A 87 6.87 9.27 2.02
C GLU A 87 7.39 10.65 2.42
N GLN A 88 6.62 11.38 3.24
CA GLN A 88 7.01 12.72 3.69
C GLN A 88 8.29 12.71 4.52
N ILE A 89 8.44 11.75 5.43
CA ILE A 89 9.66 11.60 6.24
C ILE A 89 10.85 11.34 5.33
N ILE A 90 10.76 10.38 4.41
CA ILE A 90 11.85 10.02 3.51
C ILE A 90 12.26 11.22 2.64
N ILE A 91 11.30 11.92 2.03
CA ILE A 91 11.59 13.10 1.22
C ILE A 91 12.26 14.20 2.06
N ARG A 92 11.76 14.45 3.28
CA ARG A 92 12.35 15.45 4.17
C ARG A 92 13.76 15.07 4.60
N LEU A 93 14.05 13.79 4.82
CA LEU A 93 15.41 13.35 5.14
C LEU A 93 16.34 13.58 3.95
N ILE A 94 15.90 13.25 2.73
CA ILE A 94 16.72 13.44 1.51
C ILE A 94 16.99 14.93 1.25
N VAL A 95 15.97 15.78 1.41
CA VAL A 95 16.08 17.21 1.11
C VAL A 95 16.70 18.01 2.27
N GLY A 96 16.34 17.68 3.51
CA GLY A 96 16.72 18.40 4.73
C GLY A 96 18.07 17.99 5.33
N MET A 97 18.69 16.90 4.86
CA MET A 97 20.09 16.57 5.17
C MET A 97 21.10 17.43 4.38
N ARG A 98 20.64 18.45 3.65
CA ARG A 98 21.45 19.38 2.85
C ARG A 98 21.34 20.78 3.42
#